data_AF-A0A930QPL1-F1
#
_entry.id   AF-A0A930QPL1-F1
#
_cell.length_a   1.000
_cell.length_b   1.000
_cell.length_c   1.000
_cell.angle_alpha   90.00
_cell.angle_beta   90.00
_cell.angle_gamma   90.00
#
_symmetry.space_group_name_H-M   'P 1'
#
loop_
_entity.id
_entity.type
_entity.pdbx_description
1 polymer ?
#
loop_
_entity_poly.entity_id
_entity_poly.type
_entity_poly.pdbx_seq_one_letter_code
_entity_poly.pdbx_strand_id
1 'polypeptide(L)'
;MEATYLLNSGFLIRVGEILLVFDAFDDPAGVLPKEIGAHGDAPLYFFASHAHFDHFNPMIADFSAHTTRYILSEDIRENAGAARIPQDKTTWIGCYDAWQDECISVTSFSSTDEGTSFLVEADGKRIFHAGDFNWWDWTG
;
A
#
# COMPACT_ATOMS: atom_id res chain seq x y z
N MET A 1 8.70 15.41 0.47
CA MET A 1 8.11 14.21 -0.14
C MET A 1 9.14 13.64 -1.07
N GLU A 2 9.43 12.36 -0.92
CA GLU A 2 10.37 11.60 -1.75
C GLU A 2 9.69 10.31 -2.17
N ALA A 3 9.91 9.90 -3.42
CA ALA A 3 9.32 8.70 -3.99
C ALA A 3 10.44 7.78 -4.47
N THR A 4 10.45 6.55 -3.96
CA THR A 4 11.41 5.52 -4.32
C THR A 4 10.68 4.37 -4.98
N TYR A 5 11.05 4.08 -6.22
CA TYR A 5 10.53 2.94 -6.96
C TYR A 5 11.11 1.63 -6.42
N LEU A 6 10.25 0.62 -6.21
CA LEU A 6 10.65 -0.72 -5.77
C LEU A 6 10.74 -1.65 -6.99
N LEU A 7 9.58 -2.01 -7.55
CA LEU A 7 9.42 -2.82 -8.76
C LEU A 7 7.94 -2.80 -9.18
N ASN A 8 7.62 -2.94 -10.47
CA ASN A 8 6.25 -2.93 -11.05
C ASN A 8 5.41 -1.70 -10.63
N SER A 9 4.33 -1.91 -9.87
CA SER A 9 3.46 -0.90 -9.25
C SER A 9 3.94 -0.49 -7.85
N GLY A 10 5.05 -1.06 -7.39
CA GLY A 10 5.59 -0.89 -6.04
C GLY A 10 6.36 0.41 -5.82
N PHE A 11 5.95 1.18 -4.81
CA PHE A 11 6.61 2.42 -4.41
C PHE A 11 6.71 2.56 -2.90
N LEU A 12 7.81 3.12 -2.42
CA LEU A 12 7.92 3.72 -1.09
C LEU A 12 7.85 5.24 -1.24
N ILE A 13 6.87 5.86 -0.62
CA ILE A 13 6.71 7.31 -0.56
C ILE A 13 6.97 7.78 0.88
N ARG A 14 7.95 8.67 1.03
CA ARG A 14 8.25 9.32 2.30
C ARG A 14 7.62 10.72 2.33
N VAL A 15 6.77 10.97 3.31
CA VAL A 15 6.10 12.26 3.53
C VAL A 15 6.40 12.74 4.94
N GLY A 16 7.35 13.68 5.06
CA GLY A 16 7.92 14.02 6.37
C GLY A 16 8.61 12.78 6.96
N GLU A 17 8.16 12.37 8.14
CA GLU A 17 8.62 11.14 8.81
C GLU A 17 7.72 9.92 8.53
N ILE A 18 6.66 10.05 7.72
CA ILE A 18 5.73 8.96 7.42
C ILE A 18 6.23 8.17 6.21
N LEU A 19 6.21 6.84 6.32
CA LEU A 19 6.51 5.91 5.23
C LEU A 19 5.22 5.25 4.72
N LEU A 20 4.93 5.44 3.44
CA LEU A 20 3.81 4.83 2.74
C LEU A 20 4.36 3.87 1.67
N VAL A 21 4.08 2.58 1.80
CA VAL A 21 4.55 1.55 0.87
C VAL A 21 3.36 1.00 0.11
N PHE A 22 3.34 1.19 -1.21
CA PHE A 22 2.28 0.73 -2.11
C PHE A 22 2.75 -0.47 -2.92
N ASP A 23 1.88 -1.46 -3.10
CA ASP A 23 2.01 -2.62 -3.99
C ASP A 23 3.41 -3.27 -3.97
N ALA A 24 3.97 -3.43 -2.75
CA ALA A 24 5.29 -4.00 -2.55
C ALA A 24 5.28 -5.53 -2.75
N PHE A 25 5.26 -5.95 -4.00
CA PHE A 25 5.27 -7.36 -4.36
C PHE A 25 6.69 -7.97 -4.36
N ASP A 26 7.72 -7.14 -4.61
CA ASP A 26 9.13 -7.52 -4.55
C ASP A 26 10.01 -6.27 -4.34
N ASP A 27 11.24 -6.46 -3.88
CA ASP A 27 12.22 -5.40 -3.61
C ASP A 27 13.66 -5.90 -3.87
N PRO A 28 14.04 -6.10 -5.14
CA PRO A 28 15.36 -6.64 -5.49
C PRO A 28 16.51 -5.69 -5.10
N ALA A 29 16.23 -4.40 -4.91
CA ALA A 29 17.21 -3.40 -4.50
C ALA A 29 17.40 -3.31 -2.97
N GLY A 30 16.56 -4.00 -2.19
CA GLY A 30 16.61 -3.97 -0.73
C GLY A 30 16.32 -2.58 -0.14
N VAL A 31 15.44 -1.82 -0.79
CA VAL A 31 15.01 -0.48 -0.34
C VAL A 31 14.26 -0.57 0.98
N LEU A 32 13.28 -1.46 1.11
CA LEU A 32 12.43 -1.58 2.29
C LEU A 32 13.23 -1.83 3.58
N PRO A 33 14.10 -2.86 3.69
CA PRO A 33 14.87 -3.07 4.92
C PRO A 33 15.83 -1.91 5.22
N LYS A 34 16.37 -1.25 4.19
CA LYS A 34 17.27 -0.10 4.36
C LYS A 34 16.54 1.12 4.92
N GLU A 35 15.42 1.50 4.30
CA GLU A 35 14.66 2.69 4.67
C GLU A 35 13.92 2.49 6.00
N ILE A 36 13.28 1.33 6.22
CA ILE A 36 12.63 1.01 7.51
C ILE A 36 13.66 0.96 8.64
N GLY A 37 14.85 0.37 8.40
CA GLY A 37 15.93 0.35 9.39
C GLY A 37 16.50 1.73 9.72
N ALA A 38 16.58 2.63 8.74
CA ALA A 38 17.04 4.01 8.93
C ALA A 38 16.01 4.89 9.67
N HIS A 39 14.72 4.52 9.61
CA HIS A 39 13.60 5.27 10.12
C HIS A 39 12.77 4.46 11.14
N GLY A 40 13.43 3.69 12.02
CA GLY A 40 12.81 2.59 12.79
C GLY A 40 11.53 2.88 13.59
N ASP A 41 11.28 4.13 14.00
CA ASP A 41 10.08 4.56 14.75
C ASP A 41 9.09 5.38 13.88
N ALA A 42 9.36 5.54 12.59
CA ALA A 42 8.48 6.23 11.65
C ALA A 42 7.14 5.49 11.51
N PRO A 43 6.00 6.21 11.45
CA PRO A 43 4.73 5.60 11.06
C PRO A 43 4.86 4.95 9.69
N LEU A 44 4.64 3.63 9.64
CA LEU A 44 4.80 2.80 8.45
C LEU A 44 3.48 2.17 8.05
N TYR A 45 3.05 2.45 6.81
CA TYR A 45 1.81 1.95 6.24
C TYR A 45 2.09 1.15 4.99
N PHE A 46 1.53 -0.06 4.92
CA PHE A 46 1.55 -0.86 3.69
C PHE A 46 0.16 -0.82 3.04
N PHE A 47 0.15 -0.64 1.72
CA PHE A 47 -1.02 -0.62 0.88
C PHE A 47 -0.87 -1.69 -0.20
N ALA A 48 -1.94 -2.43 -0.45
CA ALA A 48 -2.02 -3.35 -1.59
C ALA A 48 -3.37 -3.19 -2.28
N SER A 49 -3.34 -2.84 -3.56
CA SER A 49 -4.51 -2.47 -4.36
C SER A 49 -5.42 -3.64 -4.69
N HIS A 50 -4.87 -4.85 -4.88
CA HIS A 50 -5.62 -6.08 -5.18
C HIS A 50 -4.78 -7.35 -4.97
N ALA A 51 -5.40 -8.51 -5.13
CA ALA A 51 -4.85 -9.83 -4.77
C ALA A 51 -3.83 -10.44 -5.74
N HIS A 52 -3.60 -9.85 -6.92
CA HIS A 52 -2.64 -10.36 -7.87
C HIS A 52 -1.20 -10.34 -7.33
N PHE A 53 -0.40 -11.30 -7.78
CA PHE A 53 0.91 -11.60 -7.22
C PHE A 53 1.97 -10.50 -7.46
N ASP A 54 1.75 -9.64 -8.44
CA ASP A 54 2.58 -8.50 -8.81
C ASP A 54 2.14 -7.19 -8.14
N HIS A 55 1.15 -7.26 -7.24
CA HIS A 55 0.69 -6.16 -6.37
C HIS A 55 0.74 -6.54 -4.88
N PHE A 56 0.30 -7.75 -4.53
CA PHE A 56 0.31 -8.25 -3.16
C PHE A 56 1.33 -9.39 -2.98
N ASN A 57 2.28 -9.18 -2.08
CA ASN A 57 3.13 -10.24 -1.56
C ASN A 57 3.08 -10.31 -0.03
N PRO A 58 2.74 -11.46 0.57
CA PRO A 58 2.69 -11.64 2.02
C PRO A 58 4.02 -11.41 2.75
N MET A 59 5.15 -11.26 2.02
CA MET A 59 6.45 -10.87 2.57
C MET A 59 6.40 -9.56 3.37
N ILE A 60 5.43 -8.67 3.08
CA ILE A 60 5.25 -7.43 3.84
C ILE A 60 5.02 -7.69 5.34
N ALA A 61 4.51 -8.87 5.72
CA ALA A 61 4.36 -9.28 7.11
C ALA A 61 5.69 -9.36 7.89
N ASP A 62 6.81 -9.54 7.19
CA ASP A 62 8.14 -9.62 7.80
C ASP A 62 8.55 -8.28 8.45
N PHE A 63 7.88 -7.18 8.07
CA PHE A 63 8.05 -5.84 8.67
C PHE A 63 7.00 -5.51 9.74
N SER A 64 6.20 -6.48 10.18
CA SER A 64 5.09 -6.29 11.14
C SER A 64 5.49 -5.65 12.46
N ALA A 65 6.72 -5.84 12.93
CA ALA A 65 7.23 -5.20 14.15
C ALA A 65 7.26 -3.66 14.03
N HIS A 66 7.57 -3.13 12.84
CA HIS A 66 7.65 -1.70 12.55
C HIS A 66 6.36 -1.14 11.93
N THR A 67 5.47 -2.00 11.45
CA THR A 67 4.28 -1.56 10.71
C THR A 67 3.22 -0.99 11.66
N THR A 68 2.71 0.19 11.33
CA THR A 68 1.57 0.84 11.98
C THR A 68 0.25 0.21 11.53
N ARG A 69 0.03 0.11 10.21
CA ARG A 69 -1.20 -0.44 9.64
C ARG A 69 -0.95 -1.01 8.24
N TYR A 70 -1.59 -2.13 7.96
CA TYR A 70 -1.78 -2.66 6.60
C TYR A 70 -3.18 -2.23 6.12
N ILE A 71 -3.26 -1.58 4.97
CA ILE A 71 -4.50 -1.10 4.36
C ILE A 71 -4.63 -1.84 3.03
N LEU A 72 -5.38 -2.93 3.05
CA LEU A 72 -5.41 -3.92 1.97
C LEU A 72 -6.81 -3.95 1.36
N SER A 73 -6.90 -4.03 0.04
CA SER A 73 -8.18 -4.23 -0.64
C SER A 73 -8.90 -5.49 -0.14
N GLU A 74 -10.23 -5.45 -0.07
CA GLU A 74 -11.03 -6.55 0.49
C GLU A 74 -10.88 -7.89 -0.24
N ASP A 75 -10.60 -7.86 -1.55
CA ASP A 75 -10.36 -9.06 -2.38
C ASP A 75 -9.14 -9.86 -1.91
N ILE A 76 -8.12 -9.19 -1.37
CA ILE A 76 -6.93 -9.84 -0.79
C ILE A 76 -7.32 -10.75 0.38
N ARG A 77 -8.44 -10.51 1.06
CA ARG A 77 -8.89 -11.33 2.20
C ARG A 77 -9.09 -12.81 1.83
N GLU A 78 -9.40 -13.10 0.57
CA GLU A 78 -9.56 -14.45 0.05
C GLU A 78 -8.23 -15.08 -0.40
N ASN A 79 -7.17 -14.28 -0.54
CA ASN A 79 -5.83 -14.77 -0.87
C ASN A 79 -5.24 -15.58 0.30
N ALA A 80 -4.69 -16.76 0.03
CA ALA A 80 -4.10 -17.62 1.06
C ALA A 80 -2.99 -16.93 1.89
N GLY A 81 -2.30 -15.96 1.27
CA GLY A 81 -1.27 -15.15 1.91
C GLY A 81 -1.77 -14.16 2.96
N ALA A 82 -3.06 -13.79 2.93
CA ALA A 82 -3.66 -12.87 3.91
C ALA A 82 -3.52 -13.36 5.36
N ALA A 83 -3.50 -14.67 5.56
CA ALA A 83 -3.33 -15.27 6.89
C ALA A 83 -1.97 -14.97 7.55
N ARG A 84 -0.97 -14.50 6.78
CA ARG A 84 0.33 -14.07 7.31
C ARG A 84 0.31 -12.65 7.87
N ILE A 85 -0.67 -11.83 7.48
CA ILE A 85 -0.74 -10.43 7.91
C ILE A 85 -1.41 -10.38 9.32
N PRO A 86 -0.82 -9.67 10.31
CA PRO A 86 -1.40 -9.57 11.65
C PRO A 86 -2.77 -8.88 11.63
N GLN A 87 -3.82 -9.60 12.01
CA GLN A 87 -5.21 -9.11 11.93
C GLN A 87 -5.47 -7.85 12.76
N ASP A 88 -4.79 -7.69 13.90
CA ASP A 88 -4.88 -6.51 14.77
C ASP A 88 -4.27 -5.24 14.13
N LYS A 89 -3.45 -5.42 13.09
CA LYS A 89 -2.81 -4.37 12.30
C LYS A 89 -3.37 -4.25 10.89
N THR A 90 -4.46 -4.94 10.55
CA THR A 90 -5.03 -4.91 9.19
C THR A 90 -6.35 -4.16 9.14
N THR A 91 -6.45 -3.25 8.17
CA THR A 91 -7.71 -2.69 7.68
C THR A 91 -7.97 -3.28 6.30
N TRP A 92 -9.07 -4.00 6.16
CA TRP A 92 -9.62 -4.36 4.85
C TRP A 92 -10.45 -3.18 4.35
N ILE A 93 -10.15 -2.64 3.18
CA ILE A 93 -10.82 -1.45 2.64
C ILE A 93 -11.51 -1.77 1.32
N GLY A 94 -12.81 -1.48 1.26
CA GLY A 94 -13.62 -1.71 0.07
C GLY A 94 -13.45 -0.62 -0.99
N CYS A 95 -14.30 -0.60 -2.01
CA CYS A 95 -14.41 0.53 -2.94
C CYS A 95 -15.20 1.68 -2.30
N TYR A 96 -14.76 2.93 -2.50
CA TYR A 96 -15.44 4.14 -1.97
C TYR A 96 -15.56 4.16 -0.45
N ASP A 97 -14.57 3.56 0.21
CA ASP A 97 -14.48 3.47 1.66
C ASP A 97 -13.43 4.46 2.18
N ALA A 98 -13.38 4.64 3.49
CA ALA A 98 -12.45 5.55 4.13
C ALA A 98 -11.89 4.98 5.43
N TRP A 99 -10.61 5.25 5.66
CA TRP A 99 -9.93 4.93 6.90
C TRP A 99 -9.00 6.08 7.30
N GLN A 100 -8.84 6.33 8.59
CA GLN A 100 -7.92 7.36 9.08
C GLN A 100 -7.42 7.05 10.48
N ASP A 101 -6.27 7.62 10.80
CA ASP A 101 -5.72 7.73 12.15
C ASP A 101 -5.16 9.15 12.39
N GLU A 102 -4.32 9.31 13.42
CA GLU A 102 -3.68 10.60 13.74
C GLU A 102 -2.64 11.07 12.71
N CYS A 103 -2.15 10.18 11.84
CA CYS A 103 -1.07 10.46 10.90
C CYS A 103 -1.55 10.62 9.46
N ILE A 104 -2.50 9.78 9.01
CA ILE A 104 -2.99 9.77 7.62
C ILE A 104 -4.50 9.63 7.52
N SER A 105 -5.06 10.11 6.40
CA SER A 105 -6.40 9.74 5.95
C SER A 105 -6.33 9.05 4.60
N VAL A 106 -7.22 8.10 4.37
CA VAL A 106 -7.27 7.27 3.17
C VAL A 106 -8.70 7.24 2.68
N THR A 107 -8.89 7.53 1.40
CA THR A 107 -10.14 7.28 0.69
C THR A 107 -9.83 6.33 -0.45
N SER A 108 -10.62 5.28 -0.60
CA SER A 108 -10.48 4.33 -1.69
C SER A 108 -11.47 4.62 -2.83
N PHE A 109 -11.14 4.19 -4.04
CA PHE A 109 -12.02 4.29 -5.21
C PHE A 109 -11.93 3.00 -6.02
N SER A 110 -12.98 2.69 -6.79
CA SER A 110 -12.95 1.51 -7.65
C SER A 110 -11.83 1.59 -8.68
N SER A 111 -11.14 0.47 -8.92
CA SER A 111 -10.34 0.26 -10.12
C SER A 111 -11.23 -0.14 -11.30
N THR A 112 -10.81 0.17 -12.52
CA THR A 112 -11.48 -0.25 -13.75
C THR A 112 -11.16 -1.68 -14.16
N ASP A 113 -10.08 -2.25 -13.62
CA ASP A 113 -9.65 -3.63 -13.87
C ASP A 113 -9.93 -4.50 -12.63
N GLU A 114 -9.09 -4.39 -11.58
CA GLU A 114 -9.29 -5.11 -10.32
C GLU A 114 -8.95 -4.30 -9.06
N GLY A 115 -9.66 -4.60 -7.97
CA GLY A 115 -9.47 -4.06 -6.63
C GLY A 115 -9.74 -2.58 -6.48
N THR A 116 -8.88 -1.90 -5.73
CA THR A 116 -9.10 -0.53 -5.25
C THR A 116 -7.89 0.36 -5.48
N SER A 117 -8.16 1.65 -5.68
CA SER A 117 -7.14 2.71 -5.71
C SER A 117 -7.19 3.52 -4.42
N PHE A 118 -6.10 4.21 -4.07
CA PHE A 118 -5.97 4.94 -2.81
C PHE A 118 -5.66 6.41 -3.04
N LEU A 119 -6.45 7.29 -2.42
CA LEU A 119 -6.04 8.66 -2.13
C LEU A 119 -5.61 8.74 -0.66
N VAL A 120 -4.32 8.97 -0.43
CA VAL A 120 -3.75 9.15 0.90
C VAL A 120 -3.42 10.62 1.12
N GLU A 121 -3.94 11.19 2.20
CA GLU A 121 -3.51 12.48 2.71
C GLU A 121 -2.59 12.30 3.92
N ALA A 122 -1.39 12.90 3.85
CA ALA A 122 -0.38 12.83 4.90
C ALA A 122 0.41 14.15 4.92
N ASP A 123 0.58 14.78 6.08
CA ASP A 123 1.34 16.04 6.26
C ASP A 123 0.99 17.13 5.21
N GLY A 124 -0.31 17.31 4.95
CA GLY A 124 -0.82 18.27 3.96
C GLY A 124 -0.50 17.95 2.50
N LYS A 125 0.01 16.74 2.20
CA LYS A 125 0.21 16.21 0.85
C LYS A 125 -0.88 15.20 0.49
N ARG A 126 -1.13 15.07 -0.81
CA ARG A 126 -2.09 14.13 -1.39
C ARG A 126 -1.36 13.22 -2.36
N ILE A 127 -1.46 11.91 -2.16
CA ILE A 127 -0.86 10.88 -2.98
C ILE A 127 -1.98 10.01 -3.51
N PHE A 128 -2.08 9.88 -4.82
CA PHE A 128 -3.02 8.96 -5.45
C PHE A 128 -2.26 7.77 -6.03
N HIS A 129 -2.50 6.58 -5.49
CA HIS A 129 -1.99 5.32 -6.01
C HIS A 129 -3.13 4.61 -6.75
N ALA A 130 -2.98 4.47 -8.06
CA ALA A 130 -4.06 4.00 -8.91
C ALA A 130 -4.23 2.47 -8.90
N GLY A 131 -3.22 1.70 -8.46
CA GLY A 131 -3.19 0.25 -8.70
C GLY A 131 -3.26 -0.03 -10.22
N ASP A 132 -4.07 -1.00 -10.61
CA ASP A 132 -4.34 -1.34 -12.03
C ASP A 132 -5.46 -0.52 -12.67
N PHE A 133 -5.52 0.77 -12.35
CA PHE A 133 -6.45 1.67 -13.01
C PHE A 133 -6.01 1.89 -14.47
N ASN A 134 -6.84 1.45 -15.42
CA ASN A 134 -6.58 1.57 -16.84
C ASN A 134 -7.75 2.25 -17.57
N TRP A 135 -7.44 3.23 -18.41
CA TRP A 135 -8.42 3.75 -19.37
C TRP A 135 -8.28 2.99 -20.69
N TRP A 136 -9.07 1.93 -20.84
CA TRP A 136 -9.13 1.11 -22.05
C TRP A 136 -9.88 1.82 -23.20
N ASP A 137 -9.39 2.97 -23.65
CA ASP A 137 -9.89 3.63 -24.88
C ASP A 137 -8.96 3.29 -26.05
N TRP A 138 -9.38 2.30 -26.83
CA TRP A 138 -8.72 1.96 -28.10
C TRP A 138 -9.57 2.54 -29.23
N THR A 139 -9.04 3.54 -29.95
CA THR A 139 -9.58 3.91 -31.25
C THR A 139 -9.19 2.80 -32.24
N GLY A 140 -10.17 1.93 -32.55
CA GLY A 140 -10.01 0.85 -33.52
C GLY A 140 -9.77 1.34 -34.94
#